data_AF-A0A843E5E3-F1
#
_entry.id   AF-A0A843E5E3-F1
#
_cell.length_a   1.000
_cell.length_b   1.000
_cell.length_c   1.000
_cell.angle_alpha   90.00
_cell.angle_beta   90.00
_cell.angle_gamma   90.00
#
_symmetry.space_group_name_H-M   'P 1'
#
loop_
_entity.id
_entity.type
_entity.pdbx_description
1 polymer ?
#
loop_
_entity_poly.entity_id
_entity_poly.type
_entity_poly.pdbx_seq_one_letter_code
_entity_poly.pdbx_strand_id
1 'polypeptide(L)' 'TSSAPNGVELIRKALLAGIEAADGADAKITSVGSPRYRIVVNAAEYKTAEDILKRVSATAIKSLEDDGGVAVLKRESK' A
#
# COMPACT_ATOMS: atom_id res chain seq x y z
N THR A 1 -10.10 -5.50 -3.30
CA THR A 1 -11.32 -5.16 -4.03
C THR A 1 -12.35 -4.68 -3.04
N SER A 2 -13.01 -3.56 -3.32
CA SER A 2 -14.14 -3.09 -2.52
C SER A 2 -15.31 -2.89 -3.48
N SER A 3 -16.45 -3.50 -3.17
CA SER A 3 -17.69 -3.38 -3.96
C SER A 3 -18.45 -2.08 -3.68
N ALA A 4 -17.89 -1.20 -2.85
CA ALA A 4 -18.48 0.10 -2.56
C ALA A 4 -18.22 1.09 -3.71
N PRO A 5 -19.17 2.00 -4.02
CA PRO A 5 -18.94 3.10 -4.96
C PRO A 5 -17.75 3.99 -4.52
N ASN A 6 -17.41 3.99 -3.24
CA ASN A 6 -16.28 4.71 -2.64
C ASN A 6 -15.01 3.84 -2.48
N GLY A 7 -14.96 2.65 -3.09
CA GLY A 7 -13.86 1.70 -2.90
C GLY A 7 -12.49 2.25 -3.31
N VAL A 8 -12.45 3.14 -4.30
CA VAL A 8 -11.21 3.82 -4.73
C VAL A 8 -10.70 4.79 -3.67
N GLU A 9 -11.60 5.54 -3.02
CA GLU A 9 -11.24 6.47 -1.93
C GLU A 9 -10.72 5.71 -0.71
N LEU A 10 -11.36 4.59 -0.36
CA LEU A 10 -10.90 3.70 0.71
C LEU A 10 -9.49 3.15 0.43
N ILE A 11 -9.25 2.68 -0.80
CA ILE A 11 -7.93 2.21 -1.22
C ILE A 11 -6.91 3.34 -1.16
N ARG A 12 -7.27 4.54 -1.62
CA ARG A 12 -6.38 5.71 -1.59
C ARG A 12 -6.02 6.09 -0.15
N LYS A 13 -6.99 6.10 0.76
CA LYS A 13 -6.79 6.36 2.19
C LYS A 13 -5.88 5.32 2.86
N ALA A 14 -6.13 4.04 2.59
CA ALA A 14 -5.29 2.94 3.08
C ALA A 14 -3.83 3.06 2.57
N LEU A 15 -3.66 3.39 1.29
CA LEU A 15 -2.34 3.59 0.68
C LEU A 15 -1.62 4.82 1.26
N LEU A 16 -2.34 5.91 1.52
CA LEU A 16 -1.83 7.10 2.20
C LEU A 16 -1.36 6.80 3.62
N ALA A 17 -2.17 6.08 4.41
CA ALA A 17 -1.80 5.64 5.75
C ALA A 17 -0.55 4.75 5.73
N GLY A 18 -0.43 3.90 4.70
CA GLY A 18 0.79 3.13 4.43
C GLY A 18 2.00 4.02 4.18
N ILE A 19 1.90 5.04 3.31
CA ILE A 19 2.99 5.99 3.04
C ILE A 19 3.37 6.77 4.29
N GLU A 20 2.41 7.22 5.10
CA GLU A 20 2.70 7.90 6.37
C GLU A 20 3.47 6.98 7.32
N ALA A 21 3.14 5.69 7.34
CA ALA A 21 3.90 4.68 8.09
C ALA A 21 5.31 4.40 7.53
N ALA A 22 5.65 4.93 6.35
CA ALA A 22 6.99 4.83 5.78
C ALA A 22 8.00 5.82 6.41
N ASP A 23 7.54 6.68 7.34
CA ASP A 23 8.36 7.53 8.21
C ASP A 23 9.45 8.34 7.47
N GLY A 24 9.04 8.98 6.37
CA GLY A 24 9.91 9.82 5.54
C GLY A 24 10.72 9.06 4.47
N ALA A 25 10.53 7.76 4.31
CA ALA A 25 11.08 7.03 3.18
C ALA A 25 10.41 7.43 1.86
N ASP A 26 11.16 7.38 0.77
CA ASP A 26 10.68 7.76 -0.57
C ASP A 26 9.80 6.62 -1.14
N ALA A 27 8.54 6.60 -0.70
CA ALA A 27 7.52 5.66 -1.12
C ALA A 27 6.57 6.33 -2.13
N LYS A 28 6.53 5.80 -3.36
CA LYS A 28 5.73 6.31 -4.46
C LYS A 28 4.68 5.28 -4.88
N ILE A 29 3.44 5.74 -4.96
CA ILE A 29 2.31 4.87 -5.32
C ILE A 29 1.76 5.33 -6.67
N THR A 30 1.71 4.39 -7.61
CA THR A 30 1.21 4.62 -8.96
C THR A 30 0.02 3.70 -9.22
N SER A 31 -1.09 4.29 -9.66
CA SER A 31 -2.25 3.54 -10.15
C SER A 31 -1.92 2.93 -11.50
N VAL A 32 -1.76 1.61 -11.57
CA VAL A 32 -1.51 0.89 -12.84
C VAL A 32 -2.83 0.56 -13.54
N GLY A 33 -3.93 0.50 -12.78
CA GLY A 33 -5.29 0.32 -13.26
C GLY A 33 -6.10 -0.45 -12.25
N SER A 34 -7.27 0.07 -11.86
CA SER A 34 -8.13 -0.58 -10.86
C SER A 34 -8.37 -2.05 -11.22
N PRO A 35 -8.21 -3.00 -10.27
CA PRO A 35 -7.94 -2.85 -8.84
C PRO A 35 -6.45 -2.93 -8.43
N ARG A 36 -5.51 -2.78 -9.37
CA ARG A 36 -4.07 -2.94 -9.17
C ARG A 36 -3.34 -1.61 -8.99
N TYR A 37 -2.61 -1.52 -7.88
CA TYR A 37 -1.76 -0.37 -7.54
C TYR A 37 -0.31 -0.86 -7.38
N ARG A 38 0.64 -0.06 -7.86
CA ARG A 38 2.07 -0.33 -7.72
C ARG A 38 2.63 0.58 -6.65
N ILE A 39 3.35 -0.01 -5.71
CA ILE A 39 4.08 0.70 -4.66
C ILE A 39 5.57 0.52 -4.98
N VAL A 40 6.28 1.65 -5.10
CA VAL A 40 7.72 1.71 -5.28
C VAL A 40 8.30 2.33 -4.02
N VAL A 41 9.22 1.65 -3.36
CA VAL A 41 9.91 2.16 -2.16
C VAL A 41 11.37 2.32 -2.51
N ASN A 42 11.87 3.55 -2.40
CA ASN A 42 13.29 3.87 -2.51
C ASN A 42 13.84 4.03 -1.10
N ALA A 43 14.85 3.21 -0.76
CA ALA A 43 15.62 3.36 0.47
C ALA A 43 17.11 3.13 0.15
N ALA A 44 17.99 3.65 1.01
CA ALA A 44 19.44 3.47 0.85
C ALA A 44 19.88 2.01 0.96
N GLU A 45 19.15 1.20 1.73
CA GLU A 45 19.47 -0.19 2.04
C GLU A 45 18.29 -1.11 1.73
N TYR A 46 18.56 -2.26 1.14
CA TYR A 46 17.51 -3.23 0.77
C TYR A 46 16.69 -3.69 1.97
N LYS A 47 17.35 -3.97 3.10
CA LYS A 47 16.67 -4.40 4.34
C LYS A 47 15.70 -3.33 4.84
N THR A 48 16.11 -2.08 4.77
CA THR A 48 15.28 -0.93 5.16
C THR A 48 14.09 -0.79 4.23
N ALA A 49 14.29 -0.89 2.90
CA ALA A 49 13.20 -0.90 1.93
C ALA A 49 12.21 -2.05 2.19
N GLU A 50 12.71 -3.24 2.55
CA GLU A 50 11.86 -4.39 2.80
C GLU A 50 11.04 -4.26 4.09
N ASP A 51 11.64 -3.72 5.15
CA ASP A 51 10.98 -3.44 6.43
C ASP A 51 9.88 -2.39 6.27
N ILE A 52 10.20 -1.29 5.57
CA ILE A 52 9.24 -0.24 5.22
C ILE A 52 8.13 -0.83 4.37
N LEU A 53 8.44 -1.60 3.32
CA LEU A 53 7.42 -2.18 2.46
C LEU A 53 6.49 -3.11 3.25
N LYS A 54 7.01 -3.92 4.19
CA LYS A 54 6.17 -4.73 5.09
C LYS A 54 5.26 -3.85 5.96
N ARG A 55 5.81 -2.82 6.59
CA ARG A 55 5.05 -1.89 7.46
C ARG A 55 3.95 -1.15 6.69
N VAL A 56 4.29 -0.57 5.54
CA VAL A 56 3.36 0.10 4.61
C VAL A 56 2.24 -0.85 4.21
N SER A 57 2.60 -2.06 3.76
CA SER A 57 1.63 -3.06 3.28
C SER A 57 0.68 -3.50 4.39
N ALA A 58 1.22 -3.81 5.58
CA ALA A 58 0.42 -4.25 6.71
C ALA A 58 -0.55 -3.15 7.18
N THR A 59 -0.08 -1.89 7.23
CA THR A 59 -0.90 -0.74 7.61
C THR A 59 -2.01 -0.49 6.59
N ALA A 60 -1.68 -0.54 5.29
CA ALA A 60 -2.66 -0.37 4.23
C ALA A 60 -3.71 -1.49 4.21
N ILE A 61 -3.30 -2.75 4.40
CA ILE A 61 -4.25 -3.88 4.48
C ILE A 61 -5.18 -3.69 5.66
N LYS A 62 -4.62 -3.42 6.85
CA LYS A 62 -5.41 -3.25 8.07
C LYS A 62 -6.40 -2.09 7.96
N SER A 63 -5.96 -0.93 7.45
CA SER A 63 -6.83 0.22 7.24
C SER A 63 -7.95 -0.09 6.24
N LEU A 64 -7.69 -0.92 5.22
CA LEU A 64 -8.73 -1.30 4.27
C LEU A 64 -9.70 -2.34 4.86
N GLU A 65 -9.21 -3.27 5.68
CA GLU A 65 -10.02 -4.25 6.42
C GLU A 65 -10.94 -3.56 7.44
N ASP A 66 -10.45 -2.55 8.16
CA ASP A 66 -11.24 -1.72 9.09
C ASP A 66 -12.39 -0.98 8.37
N ASP A 67 -12.17 -0.57 7.12
CA ASP A 67 -13.17 0.05 6.25
C ASP A 67 -14.04 -1.00 5.48
N GLY A 68 -13.92 -2.30 5.80
CA GLY A 68 -14.72 -3.39 5.24
C GLY A 68 -14.32 -3.83 3.83
N GLY A 69 -13.15 -3.40 3.35
CA GLY A 69 -12.56 -3.82 2.08
C GLY A 69 -11.55 -4.96 2.24
N VAL A 70 -11.12 -5.53 1.11
CA VAL A 70 -10.09 -6.59 1.08
C VAL A 70 -8.89 -6.13 0.26
N ALA A 71 -7.69 -6.21 0.83
CA ALA A 71 -6.43 -5.95 0.13
C ALA A 71 -5.53 -7.19 0.19
N VAL A 72 -4.86 -7.48 -0.93
CA VAL A 72 -3.86 -8.54 -1.00
C VAL A 72 -2.58 -7.96 -1.56
N LEU A 73 -1.51 -8.07 -0.77
CA LEU A 73 -0.17 -7.74 -1.25
C LEU A 73 0.30 -8.83 -2.22
N LYS A 74 0.50 -8.47 -3.49
CA LYS A 74 1.25 -9.31 -4.44
C LYS A 74 2.65 -8.74 -4.62
N ARG A 75 3.66 -9.50 -4.21
CA ARG A 75 5.06 -9.29 -4.60
C ARG A 75 5.32 -10.14 -5.84
N GLU A 76 5.78 -9.52 -6.92
CA GLU A 76 6.40 -10.26 -8.02
C GLU A 76 7.86 -10.51 -7.63
N SER A 77 8.16 -11.71 -7.13
CA SER A 77 9.54 -12.20 -7.05
C SER A 77 9.94 -12.66 -8.45
N LYS A 78 10.96 -12.04 -9.04
CA LYS A 78 11.59 -12.52 -10.27
C LYS A 78 12.96 -13.08 -9.95
#